data_AF-A0A150V1S2-F1
#
_entry.id   AF-A0A150V1S2-F1
#
_cell.length_a   1.000
_cell.length_b   1.000
_cell.length_c   1.000
_cell.angle_alpha   90.00
_cell.angle_beta   90.00
_cell.angle_gamma   90.00
#
_symmetry.space_group_name_H-M   'P 1'
#
loop_
_entity.id
_entity.type
_entity.pdbx_description
1 polymer ?
#
loop_
_entity_poly.entity_id
_entity_poly.type
_entity_poly.pdbx_seq_one_letter_code
_entity_poly.pdbx_strand_id
1 'polypeptide(L)'
;MRSGRSIIISNKSTLSGYGRRQDFEEICRVLFRLDIPALTFQDAAGPSSFTLQEFNETRPLIDVPDFDNLEDAQASLIDLVRWHLVASDHFDRVDDLDISLWLSHYDKTLANCTNKLHIWDSRFRRLLRNIPDLEEVAATLSLRLWYASIELMLNSHIIADQPRFDSQLPEFDRMISLAERIVAEIFKTGNASFSVELGYIVPTFLVASRCRHPTTRRRAIRLLQSHQRQEGVWESFAASVVAQRWMEIEEEGCEVTTAADVPECNRIEVIESLVNVEEQTARLRFTIGQSDQRRYRDEIVYFTRPFAS
;
A
#
# COMPACT_ATOMS: atom_id res chain seq x y z
N MET A 1 17.96 -6.02 -14.25
CA MET A 1 17.55 -7.43 -14.06
C MET A 1 16.20 -7.65 -14.74
N ARG A 2 15.93 -8.83 -15.29
CA ARG A 2 14.59 -9.19 -15.79
C ARG A 2 13.65 -9.34 -14.60
N SER A 3 12.52 -8.62 -14.57
CA SER A 3 11.53 -8.76 -13.49
C SER A 3 10.98 -10.19 -13.44
N GLY A 4 10.58 -10.68 -12.26
CA GLY A 4 9.97 -12.02 -12.13
C GLY A 4 8.79 -12.24 -13.07
N ARG A 5 8.07 -11.16 -13.39
CA ARG A 5 6.99 -11.11 -14.39
C ARG A 5 7.47 -11.32 -15.81
N SER A 6 8.57 -10.68 -16.22
CA SER A 6 9.17 -10.91 -17.55
C SER A 6 9.63 -12.37 -17.74
N ILE A 7 9.99 -13.06 -16.64
CA ILE A 7 10.30 -14.49 -16.63
C ILE A 7 9.03 -15.32 -16.83
N ILE A 8 7.93 -15.01 -16.14
CA ILE A 8 6.62 -15.66 -16.34
C ILE A 8 6.17 -15.51 -17.80
N ILE A 9 6.18 -14.28 -18.32
CA ILE A 9 5.74 -13.98 -19.69
C ILE A 9 6.58 -14.75 -20.71
N SER A 10 7.91 -14.77 -20.54
CA SER A 10 8.83 -15.46 -21.44
C SER A 10 8.69 -16.99 -21.42
N ASN A 11 8.13 -17.59 -20.36
CA ASN A 11 8.05 -19.05 -20.18
C ASN A 11 6.61 -19.59 -20.18
N LYS A 12 5.63 -18.76 -20.53
CA LYS A 12 4.19 -19.05 -20.43
C LYS A 12 3.77 -20.30 -21.21
N SER A 13 4.29 -20.49 -22.43
CA SER A 13 4.00 -21.67 -23.27
C SER A 13 4.60 -22.96 -22.71
N THR A 14 5.79 -22.87 -22.10
CA THR A 14 6.51 -24.01 -21.51
C THR A 14 5.91 -24.45 -20.17
N LEU A 15 5.41 -23.50 -19.38
CA LEU A 15 4.88 -23.74 -18.03
C LEU A 15 3.38 -24.07 -17.99
N SER A 16 2.61 -23.70 -19.03
CA SER A 16 1.17 -24.00 -19.11
C SER A 16 0.83 -25.39 -19.68
N GLY A 17 1.84 -26.24 -19.93
CA GLY A 17 1.64 -27.62 -20.38
C GLY A 17 0.81 -28.46 -19.39
N TYR A 18 0.07 -29.43 -19.92
CA TYR A 18 -1.02 -30.19 -19.26
C TYR A 18 -0.70 -30.84 -17.88
N GLY A 19 0.56 -30.86 -17.44
CA GLY A 19 1.00 -31.41 -16.14
C GLY A 19 1.63 -30.41 -15.16
N ARG A 20 1.77 -29.11 -15.50
CA ARG A 20 2.42 -28.08 -14.64
C ARG A 20 1.57 -26.82 -14.42
N ARG A 21 0.29 -26.88 -14.78
CA ARG A 21 -0.62 -25.73 -14.70
C ARG A 21 -0.81 -25.25 -13.25
N GLN A 22 -0.88 -26.18 -12.30
CA GLN A 22 -0.99 -25.88 -10.87
C GLN A 22 0.29 -25.22 -10.34
N ASP A 23 1.47 -25.77 -10.68
CA ASP A 23 2.77 -25.17 -10.34
C ASP A 23 2.92 -23.75 -10.92
N PHE A 24 2.42 -23.52 -12.14
CA PHE A 24 2.42 -22.21 -12.78
C PHE A 24 1.52 -21.20 -12.05
N GLU A 25 0.32 -21.63 -11.64
CA GLU A 25 -0.60 -20.80 -10.85
C GLU A 25 0.01 -20.46 -9.47
N GLU A 26 0.70 -21.41 -8.83
CA GLU A 26 1.39 -21.20 -7.55
C GLU A 26 2.59 -20.23 -7.69
N ILE A 27 3.43 -20.41 -8.71
CA ILE A 27 4.54 -19.49 -9.02
C ILE A 27 4.03 -18.07 -9.30
N CYS A 28 2.93 -17.96 -10.04
CA CYS A 28 2.27 -16.68 -10.31
C CYS A 28 1.78 -16.04 -9.01
N ARG A 29 1.08 -16.79 -8.14
CA ARG A 29 0.61 -16.30 -6.83
C ARG A 29 1.76 -15.77 -5.98
N VAL A 30 2.89 -16.47 -5.93
CA VAL A 30 4.08 -16.04 -5.17
C VAL A 30 4.68 -14.75 -5.76
N LEU A 31 4.84 -14.68 -7.09
CA LEU A 31 5.41 -13.50 -7.74
C LEU A 31 4.49 -12.28 -7.67
N PHE A 32 3.17 -12.45 -7.71
CA PHE A 32 2.21 -11.35 -7.57
C PHE A 32 2.21 -10.73 -6.17
N ARG A 33 2.50 -11.51 -5.13
CA ARG A 33 2.66 -10.99 -3.76
C ARG A 33 3.84 -10.03 -3.64
N LEU A 34 4.89 -10.22 -4.43
CA LEU A 34 6.06 -9.31 -4.48
C LEU A 34 5.77 -7.99 -5.20
N ASP A 35 4.69 -7.93 -5.98
CA ASP A 35 4.34 -6.74 -6.73
C ASP A 35 3.86 -5.61 -5.84
N ILE A 36 3.13 -5.92 -4.76
CA ILE A 36 2.58 -4.88 -3.86
C ILE A 36 3.71 -4.12 -3.16
N PRO A 37 4.69 -4.78 -2.50
CA PRO A 37 5.86 -4.07 -1.97
C PRO A 37 6.59 -3.27 -3.04
N ALA A 38 6.72 -3.77 -4.27
CA ALA A 38 7.40 -3.05 -5.36
C ALA A 38 6.59 -1.87 -5.95
N LEU A 39 5.26 -1.97 -5.98
CA LEU A 39 4.34 -0.90 -6.41
C LEU A 39 4.22 0.21 -5.37
N THR A 40 4.38 -0.14 -4.09
CA THR A 40 4.21 0.78 -2.96
C THR A 40 5.54 1.37 -2.50
N PHE A 41 6.66 0.76 -2.87
CA PHE A 41 8.01 1.24 -2.62
C PHE A 41 8.65 1.76 -3.90
N GLN A 42 8.56 3.07 -4.13
CA GLN A 42 9.21 3.72 -5.27
C GLN A 42 10.68 4.03 -4.94
N ASP A 43 11.56 3.07 -5.25
CA ASP A 43 12.99 3.34 -5.35
C ASP A 43 13.28 4.00 -6.70
N ALA A 44 13.79 5.24 -6.69
CA ALA A 44 14.10 5.98 -7.91
C ALA A 44 15.25 5.34 -8.72
N ALA A 45 16.00 4.39 -8.14
CA ALA A 45 17.01 3.59 -8.84
C ALA A 45 16.47 2.26 -9.41
N GLY A 46 15.23 1.88 -9.09
CA GLY A 46 14.62 0.61 -9.48
C GLY A 46 14.22 0.57 -10.96
N PRO A 47 14.44 -0.56 -11.68
CA PRO A 47 13.94 -0.70 -13.03
C PRO A 47 12.43 -0.95 -13.03
N SER A 48 11.72 -0.16 -13.84
CA SER A 48 10.44 -0.46 -14.50
C SER A 48 9.16 0.12 -13.88
N SER A 49 8.53 0.96 -14.68
CA SER A 49 7.12 1.32 -14.67
C SER A 49 6.23 0.08 -14.73
N PHE A 50 5.34 -0.08 -13.75
CA PHE A 50 4.30 -1.10 -13.82
C PHE A 50 3.26 -0.66 -14.85
N THR A 51 3.04 -1.45 -15.92
CA THR A 51 2.06 -1.08 -16.95
C THR A 51 0.76 -1.87 -16.81
N LEU A 52 -0.36 -1.26 -17.23
CA LEU A 52 -1.65 -1.95 -17.33
C LEU A 52 -1.58 -3.15 -18.28
N GLN A 53 -0.76 -3.08 -19.33
CA GLN A 53 -0.55 -4.22 -20.24
C GLN A 53 0.07 -5.41 -19.50
N GLU A 54 1.18 -5.19 -18.81
CA GLU A 54 1.84 -6.26 -18.03
C GLU A 54 0.92 -6.83 -16.96
N PHE A 55 0.15 -5.96 -16.28
CA PHE A 55 -0.86 -6.40 -15.33
C PHE A 55 -1.90 -7.33 -15.98
N ASN A 56 -2.47 -6.95 -17.13
CA ASN A 56 -3.45 -7.77 -17.85
C ASN A 56 -2.87 -9.10 -18.35
N GLU A 57 -1.60 -9.14 -18.74
CA GLU A 57 -0.92 -10.37 -19.16
C GLU A 57 -0.80 -11.44 -18.06
N THR A 58 -0.87 -10.99 -16.79
CA THR A 58 -0.91 -11.86 -15.61
C THR A 58 -2.27 -12.54 -15.36
N ARG A 59 -3.31 -12.19 -16.14
CA ARG A 59 -4.68 -12.72 -16.01
C ARG A 59 -5.26 -12.55 -14.59
N PRO A 60 -5.33 -11.31 -14.08
CA PRO A 60 -5.82 -11.03 -12.73
C PRO A 60 -7.30 -11.42 -12.58
N LEU A 61 -7.68 -11.84 -11.37
CA LEU A 61 -9.06 -12.17 -10.98
C LEU A 61 -9.88 -10.90 -10.67
N ILE A 62 -10.03 -10.02 -11.66
CA ILE A 62 -10.79 -8.76 -11.54
C ILE A 62 -12.30 -9.04 -11.42
N ASP A 63 -12.78 -10.09 -12.08
CA ASP A 63 -14.12 -10.62 -11.87
C ASP A 63 -14.13 -11.45 -10.59
N VAL A 64 -14.24 -10.73 -9.47
CA VAL A 64 -14.26 -11.26 -8.11
C VAL A 64 -15.10 -12.54 -8.04
N PRO A 65 -14.49 -13.72 -7.80
CA PRO A 65 -15.20 -14.99 -7.70
C PRO A 65 -15.84 -15.16 -6.33
N ASP A 66 -16.72 -16.15 -6.21
CA ASP A 66 -17.09 -16.67 -4.89
C ASP A 66 -15.89 -17.46 -4.35
N PHE A 67 -15.64 -17.35 -3.06
CA PHE A 67 -14.53 -18.04 -2.41
C PHE A 67 -15.01 -18.78 -1.16
N ASP A 68 -14.44 -19.97 -0.96
CA ASP A 68 -14.81 -20.90 0.12
C ASP A 68 -13.79 -20.89 1.27
N ASN A 69 -12.67 -20.19 1.10
CA ASN A 69 -11.57 -20.13 2.06
C ASN A 69 -10.88 -18.74 2.02
N LEU A 70 -10.01 -18.48 3.01
CA LEU A 70 -9.27 -17.20 3.10
C LEU A 70 -8.22 -17.03 2.01
N GLU A 71 -7.64 -18.12 1.50
CA GLU A 71 -6.58 -18.05 0.50
C GLU A 71 -7.12 -17.48 -0.81
N ASP A 72 -8.28 -17.95 -1.27
CA ASP A 72 -8.94 -17.44 -2.47
C ASP A 72 -9.43 -16.00 -2.29
N ALA A 73 -9.95 -15.67 -1.10
CA ALA A 73 -10.32 -14.29 -0.76
C ALA A 73 -9.10 -13.35 -0.83
N GLN A 74 -7.96 -13.80 -0.28
CA GLN A 74 -6.70 -13.07 -0.28
C GLN A 74 -6.16 -12.89 -1.70
N ALA A 75 -6.11 -13.96 -2.49
CA ALA A 75 -5.64 -13.91 -3.88
C ALA A 75 -6.46 -12.92 -4.71
N SER A 76 -7.79 -12.94 -4.57
CA SER A 76 -8.67 -11.99 -5.27
C SER A 76 -8.45 -10.54 -4.80
N LEU A 77 -8.26 -10.29 -3.50
CA LEU A 77 -7.99 -8.94 -3.00
C LEU A 77 -6.64 -8.40 -3.49
N ILE A 78 -5.61 -9.26 -3.53
CA ILE A 78 -4.28 -8.90 -4.05
C ILE A 78 -4.39 -8.38 -5.49
N ASP A 79 -5.17 -9.04 -6.35
CA ASP A 79 -5.34 -8.60 -7.73
C ASP A 79 -6.11 -7.27 -7.84
N LEU A 80 -7.10 -7.02 -6.97
CA LEU A 80 -7.78 -5.72 -6.91
C LEU A 80 -6.84 -4.60 -6.43
N VAL A 81 -6.03 -4.87 -5.41
CA VAL A 81 -5.01 -3.94 -4.90
C VAL A 81 -3.99 -3.62 -6.01
N ARG A 82 -3.45 -4.65 -6.67
CA ARG A 82 -2.51 -4.49 -7.79
C ARG A 82 -3.13 -3.68 -8.91
N TRP A 83 -4.38 -3.98 -9.28
CA TRP A 83 -5.07 -3.23 -10.32
C TRP A 83 -5.17 -1.74 -9.99
N HIS A 84 -5.60 -1.41 -8.77
CA HIS A 84 -5.71 -0.01 -8.33
C HIS A 84 -4.37 0.71 -8.34
N LEU A 85 -3.31 0.08 -7.83
CA LEU A 85 -1.96 0.67 -7.79
C LEU A 85 -1.37 0.88 -9.20
N VAL A 86 -1.50 -0.10 -10.08
CA VAL A 86 -1.02 -0.01 -11.48
C VAL A 86 -1.82 1.02 -12.26
N ALA A 87 -3.13 1.07 -12.08
CA ALA A 87 -3.97 2.09 -12.69
C ALA A 87 -3.48 3.48 -12.24
N SER A 88 -3.42 3.73 -10.93
CA SER A 88 -3.01 5.03 -10.39
C SER A 88 -1.64 5.48 -10.92
N ASP A 89 -0.63 4.62 -10.89
CA ASP A 89 0.72 4.90 -11.41
C ASP A 89 0.76 5.12 -12.94
N HIS A 90 -0.08 4.41 -13.70
CA HIS A 90 -0.18 4.62 -15.15
C HIS A 90 -0.74 6.01 -15.48
N PHE A 91 -1.75 6.44 -14.72
CA PHE A 91 -2.40 7.72 -14.94
C PHE A 91 -1.46 8.87 -14.56
N ASP A 92 -0.70 8.78 -13.45
CA ASP A 92 0.27 9.81 -13.03
C ASP A 92 1.38 10.12 -14.07
N ARG A 93 1.60 9.25 -15.06
CA ARG A 93 2.67 9.38 -16.07
C ARG A 93 2.24 9.89 -17.45
N VAL A 94 0.95 10.16 -17.68
CA VAL A 94 0.50 10.58 -19.02
C VAL A 94 0.75 12.08 -19.22
N ASP A 95 1.71 12.41 -20.07
CA ASP A 95 1.94 13.77 -20.56
C ASP A 95 0.77 14.24 -21.46
N ASP A 96 0.02 15.25 -20.98
CA ASP A 96 -0.79 16.32 -21.63
C ASP A 96 -1.56 16.11 -22.96
N LEU A 97 -1.60 14.92 -23.56
CA LEU A 97 -2.46 14.65 -24.71
C LEU A 97 -3.88 14.27 -24.25
N ASP A 98 -4.71 15.30 -24.20
CA ASP A 98 -6.15 15.29 -23.90
C ASP A 98 -6.52 14.82 -22.48
N ILE A 99 -6.27 15.74 -21.52
CA ILE A 99 -6.67 15.64 -20.11
C ILE A 99 -8.13 15.19 -19.96
N SER A 100 -9.04 15.60 -20.87
CA SER A 100 -10.46 15.28 -20.75
C SER A 100 -10.76 13.79 -21.05
N LEU A 101 -10.15 13.25 -22.11
CA LEU A 101 -10.24 11.82 -22.42
C LEU A 101 -9.55 11.00 -21.32
N TRP A 102 -8.39 11.44 -20.86
CA TRP A 102 -7.64 10.78 -19.78
C TRP A 102 -8.46 10.71 -18.47
N LEU A 103 -9.03 11.84 -18.02
CA LEU A 103 -9.90 11.91 -16.83
C LEU A 103 -11.09 10.95 -16.97
N SER A 104 -11.72 10.92 -18.14
CA SER A 104 -12.87 10.03 -18.37
C SER A 104 -12.52 8.53 -18.30
N HIS A 105 -11.31 8.13 -18.72
CA HIS A 105 -10.84 6.75 -18.62
C HIS A 105 -10.42 6.41 -17.19
N TYR A 106 -9.80 7.37 -16.49
CA TYR A 106 -9.44 7.24 -15.09
C TYR A 106 -10.68 7.05 -14.22
N ASP A 107 -11.67 7.93 -14.34
CA ASP A 107 -12.92 7.87 -13.57
C ASP A 107 -13.67 6.56 -13.80
N LYS A 108 -13.74 6.09 -15.06
CA LYS A 108 -14.33 4.78 -15.38
C LYS A 108 -13.56 3.64 -14.74
N THR A 109 -12.22 3.71 -14.73
CA THR A 109 -11.38 2.68 -14.12
C THR A 109 -11.57 2.65 -12.61
N LEU A 110 -11.55 3.81 -11.95
CA LEU A 110 -11.81 3.92 -10.51
C LEU A 110 -13.21 3.43 -10.15
N ALA A 111 -14.24 3.83 -10.90
CA ALA A 111 -15.61 3.37 -10.66
C ALA A 111 -15.72 1.84 -10.78
N ASN A 112 -15.02 1.24 -11.74
CA ASN A 112 -14.97 -0.22 -11.86
C ASN A 112 -14.21 -0.86 -10.69
N CYS A 113 -13.07 -0.30 -10.26
CA CYS A 113 -12.35 -0.74 -9.05
C CYS A 113 -13.25 -0.72 -7.82
N THR A 114 -13.94 0.40 -7.56
CA THR A 114 -14.88 0.56 -6.44
C THR A 114 -15.98 -0.50 -6.48
N ASN A 115 -16.61 -0.70 -7.65
CA ASN A 115 -17.65 -1.71 -7.80
C ASN A 115 -17.15 -3.12 -7.50
N LYS A 116 -15.97 -3.50 -8.03
CA LYS A 116 -15.39 -4.81 -7.76
C LYS A 116 -14.98 -4.97 -6.30
N LEU A 117 -14.44 -3.93 -5.67
CA LEU A 117 -14.05 -3.93 -4.26
C LEU A 117 -15.28 -4.14 -3.35
N HIS A 118 -16.41 -3.48 -3.61
CA HIS A 118 -17.66 -3.69 -2.87
C HIS A 118 -18.23 -5.11 -3.07
N ILE A 119 -18.14 -5.66 -4.29
CA ILE A 119 -18.53 -7.05 -4.55
C ILE A 119 -17.66 -8.01 -3.72
N TRP A 120 -16.35 -7.75 -3.66
CA TRP A 120 -15.42 -8.53 -2.84
C TRP A 120 -15.80 -8.48 -1.35
N ASP A 121 -16.10 -7.31 -0.79
CA ASP A 121 -16.50 -7.19 0.63
C ASP A 121 -17.79 -7.95 0.94
N SER A 122 -18.80 -7.86 0.06
CA SER A 122 -20.04 -8.61 0.21
C SER A 122 -19.79 -10.12 0.30
N ARG A 123 -18.92 -10.65 -0.58
CA ARG A 123 -18.54 -12.07 -0.59
C ARG A 123 -17.66 -12.44 0.60
N PHE A 124 -16.78 -11.54 1.02
CA PHE A 124 -15.91 -11.73 2.19
C PHE A 124 -16.72 -11.83 3.47
N ARG A 125 -17.68 -10.94 3.67
CA ARG A 125 -18.62 -11.02 4.78
C ARG A 125 -19.44 -12.31 4.75
N ARG A 126 -19.79 -12.84 3.57
CA ARG A 126 -20.48 -14.14 3.46
C ARG A 126 -19.58 -15.29 3.90
N LEU A 127 -18.31 -15.31 3.49
CA LEU A 127 -17.34 -16.30 3.96
C LEU A 127 -17.24 -16.30 5.49
N LEU A 128 -17.05 -15.11 6.09
CA LEU A 128 -16.92 -14.98 7.56
C LEU A 128 -18.19 -15.39 8.31
N ARG A 129 -19.38 -15.16 7.73
CA ARG A 129 -20.63 -15.69 8.31
C ARG A 129 -20.70 -17.21 8.29
N ASN A 130 -20.15 -17.84 7.26
CA ASN A 130 -20.13 -19.29 7.11
C ASN A 130 -19.06 -19.95 7.98
N ILE A 131 -17.98 -19.24 8.29
CA ILE A 131 -16.84 -19.74 9.08
C ILE A 131 -16.45 -18.68 10.14
N PRO A 132 -17.22 -18.54 11.24
CA PRO A 132 -17.02 -17.48 12.24
C PRO A 132 -15.65 -17.51 12.92
N ASP A 133 -15.05 -18.68 13.06
CA ASP A 133 -13.73 -18.86 13.71
C ASP A 133 -12.60 -18.09 13.00
N LEU A 134 -12.81 -17.70 11.73
CA LEU A 134 -11.84 -16.93 10.97
C LEU A 134 -11.85 -15.43 11.31
N GLU A 135 -12.85 -14.92 12.04
CA GLU A 135 -13.07 -13.48 12.22
C GLU A 135 -11.89 -12.77 12.91
N GLU A 136 -11.26 -13.42 13.88
CA GLU A 136 -10.17 -12.86 14.70
C GLU A 136 -8.79 -13.46 14.37
N VAL A 137 -8.61 -13.93 13.14
CA VAL A 137 -7.29 -14.39 12.67
C VAL A 137 -6.55 -13.24 11.99
N ALA A 138 -5.23 -13.14 12.20
CA ALA A 138 -4.38 -12.09 11.63
C ALA A 138 -4.58 -11.91 10.11
N ALA A 139 -4.72 -13.00 9.35
CA ALA A 139 -4.98 -12.95 7.91
C ALA A 139 -6.30 -12.21 7.57
N THR A 140 -7.39 -12.51 8.29
CA THR A 140 -8.69 -11.82 8.12
C THR A 140 -8.59 -10.34 8.44
N LEU A 141 -7.88 -10.00 9.52
CA LEU A 141 -7.66 -8.61 9.93
C LEU A 141 -6.84 -7.85 8.88
N SER A 142 -5.79 -8.48 8.33
CA SER A 142 -5.01 -7.95 7.21
C SER A 142 -5.88 -7.67 5.99
N LEU A 143 -6.76 -8.60 5.60
CA LEU A 143 -7.67 -8.39 4.47
C LEU A 143 -8.62 -7.21 4.71
N ARG A 144 -9.17 -7.08 5.92
CA ARG A 144 -10.00 -5.92 6.31
C ARG A 144 -9.22 -4.61 6.26
N LEU A 145 -7.95 -4.62 6.67
CA LEU A 145 -7.07 -3.45 6.65
C LEU A 145 -6.74 -3.01 5.22
N TRP A 146 -6.38 -3.95 4.34
CA TRP A 146 -6.10 -3.64 2.95
C TRP A 146 -7.35 -3.21 2.18
N TYR A 147 -8.50 -3.84 2.43
CA TYR A 147 -9.79 -3.35 1.90
C TYR A 147 -10.02 -1.89 2.28
N ALA A 148 -9.90 -1.55 3.57
CA ALA A 148 -10.10 -0.19 4.06
C ALA A 148 -9.09 0.80 3.45
N SER A 149 -7.86 0.35 3.19
CA SER A 149 -6.82 1.16 2.55
C SER A 149 -7.17 1.52 1.11
N ILE A 150 -7.63 0.54 0.32
CA ILE A 150 -8.03 0.79 -1.08
C ILE A 150 -9.32 1.61 -1.12
N GLU A 151 -10.30 1.32 -0.27
CA GLU A 151 -11.53 2.09 -0.16
C GLU A 151 -11.25 3.56 0.16
N LEU A 152 -10.35 3.83 1.13
CA LEU A 152 -9.87 5.16 1.45
C LEU A 152 -9.26 5.85 0.22
N MET A 153 -8.33 5.19 -0.49
CA MET A 153 -7.66 5.77 -1.66
C MET A 153 -8.61 6.04 -2.83
N LEU A 154 -9.59 5.17 -3.05
CA LEU A 154 -10.64 5.36 -4.07
C LEU A 154 -11.56 6.53 -3.74
N ASN A 155 -11.85 6.76 -2.45
CA ASN A 155 -12.69 7.87 -1.99
C ASN A 155 -11.93 9.21 -1.94
N SER A 156 -10.60 9.18 -1.91
CA SER A 156 -9.75 10.34 -1.65
C SER A 156 -9.10 10.96 -2.90
N HIS A 157 -9.62 10.71 -4.11
CA HIS A 157 -9.13 11.17 -5.43
C HIS A 157 -7.78 11.92 -5.44
N ILE A 158 -6.73 11.28 -5.97
CA ILE A 158 -5.33 11.77 -6.00
C ILE A 158 -5.19 13.15 -6.68
N ILE A 159 -6.15 13.55 -7.54
CA ILE A 159 -6.04 14.73 -8.40
C ILE A 159 -6.74 15.98 -7.82
N ALA A 160 -7.57 15.85 -6.78
CA ALA A 160 -8.39 16.97 -6.31
C ALA A 160 -8.30 17.18 -4.80
N ASP A 161 -7.31 18.00 -4.42
CA ASP A 161 -7.24 18.73 -3.16
C ASP A 161 -7.19 17.81 -1.92
N GLN A 162 -6.12 17.94 -1.13
CA GLN A 162 -5.92 17.17 0.10
C GLN A 162 -6.97 17.35 1.23
N PRO A 163 -7.95 18.29 1.23
CA PRO A 163 -8.98 18.37 2.26
C PRO A 163 -9.87 17.12 2.40
N ARG A 164 -9.86 16.20 1.43
CA ARG A 164 -10.73 15.01 1.45
C ARG A 164 -10.30 13.99 2.49
N PHE A 165 -8.99 13.82 2.71
CA PHE A 165 -8.51 12.89 3.74
C PHE A 165 -8.91 13.33 5.15
N ASP A 166 -9.06 14.63 5.40
CA ASP A 166 -9.43 15.14 6.72
C ASP A 166 -10.85 14.71 7.14
N SER A 167 -11.74 14.51 6.15
CA SER A 167 -13.08 13.95 6.39
C SER A 167 -13.08 12.44 6.67
N GLN A 168 -11.96 11.74 6.47
CA GLN A 168 -11.82 10.28 6.59
C GLN A 168 -11.10 9.86 7.89
N LEU A 169 -11.11 10.72 8.92
CA LEU A 169 -10.52 10.39 10.22
C LEU A 169 -11.07 9.08 10.83
N PRO A 170 -12.39 8.80 10.79
CA PRO A 170 -12.92 7.53 11.30
C PRO A 170 -12.32 6.30 10.61
N GLU A 171 -12.08 6.38 9.30
CA GLU A 171 -11.47 5.33 8.49
C GLU A 171 -10.00 5.13 8.88
N PHE A 172 -9.24 6.22 9.06
CA PHE A 172 -7.86 6.14 9.55
C PHE A 172 -7.78 5.49 10.94
N ASP A 173 -8.65 5.89 11.87
CA ASP A 173 -8.68 5.29 13.21
C ASP A 173 -9.08 3.80 13.17
N ARG A 174 -10.01 3.43 12.29
CA ARG A 174 -10.38 2.03 12.04
C ARG A 174 -9.19 1.23 11.50
N MET A 175 -8.44 1.77 10.55
CA MET A 175 -7.26 1.13 9.99
C MET A 175 -6.19 0.88 11.06
N ILE A 176 -5.90 1.88 11.91
CA ILE A 176 -4.93 1.70 13.00
C ILE A 176 -5.41 0.70 14.05
N SER A 177 -6.69 0.70 14.36
CA SER A 177 -7.27 -0.28 15.29
C SER A 177 -7.18 -1.71 14.73
N LEU A 178 -7.36 -1.90 13.42
CA LEU A 178 -7.13 -3.19 12.75
C LEU A 178 -5.66 -3.59 12.81
N ALA A 179 -4.74 -2.65 12.53
CA ALA A 179 -3.30 -2.91 12.56
C ALA A 179 -2.81 -3.28 13.98
N GLU A 180 -3.29 -2.59 15.03
CA GLU A 180 -3.01 -2.92 16.42
C GLU A 180 -3.47 -4.35 16.77
N ARG A 181 -4.64 -4.77 16.27
CA ARG A 181 -5.15 -6.14 16.44
C ARG A 181 -4.32 -7.18 15.67
N ILE A 182 -3.91 -6.89 14.44
CA ILE A 182 -3.01 -7.77 13.66
C ILE A 182 -1.72 -8.01 14.46
N VAL A 183 -1.12 -6.93 14.96
CA VAL A 183 0.08 -7.00 15.77
C VAL A 183 -0.16 -7.87 17.01
N ALA A 184 -1.24 -7.64 17.76
CA ALA A 184 -1.59 -8.46 18.94
C ALA A 184 -1.74 -9.96 18.60
N GLU A 185 -2.36 -10.31 17.47
CA GLU A 185 -2.51 -11.70 17.03
C GLU A 185 -1.17 -12.32 16.60
N ILE A 186 -0.30 -11.55 15.95
CA ILE A 186 1.07 -11.99 15.62
C ILE A 186 1.85 -12.32 16.91
N PHE A 187 1.72 -11.50 17.96
CA PHE A 187 2.34 -11.77 19.26
C PHE A 187 1.83 -13.05 19.91
N LYS A 188 0.51 -13.27 19.89
CA LYS A 188 -0.09 -14.46 20.47
C LYS A 188 0.35 -15.74 19.77
N THR A 189 0.47 -15.71 18.45
CA THR A 189 0.75 -16.89 17.62
C THR A 189 2.25 -17.18 17.47
N GLY A 190 3.13 -16.25 17.84
CA GLY A 190 4.58 -16.41 17.68
C GLY A 190 5.01 -16.42 16.21
N ASN A 191 4.20 -15.85 15.30
CA ASN A 191 4.48 -15.83 13.87
C ASN A 191 5.78 -15.06 13.56
N ALA A 192 6.55 -15.58 12.60
CA ALA A 192 7.88 -15.10 12.26
C ALA A 192 7.90 -13.59 11.85
N SER A 193 9.06 -12.97 12.04
CA SER A 193 9.34 -11.55 11.74
C SER A 193 9.28 -11.19 10.25
N PHE A 194 9.10 -12.17 9.37
CA PHE A 194 9.03 -12.02 7.91
C PHE A 194 7.73 -12.60 7.36
N SER A 195 7.03 -11.82 6.52
CA SER A 195 5.87 -12.30 5.76
C SER A 195 5.85 -11.66 4.37
N VAL A 196 5.49 -12.45 3.36
CA VAL A 196 5.31 -11.98 1.97
C VAL A 196 3.84 -11.67 1.70
N GLU A 197 2.97 -11.81 2.69
CA GLU A 197 1.53 -11.59 2.54
C GLU A 197 1.14 -10.13 2.81
N LEU A 198 -0.11 -9.80 2.48
CA LEU A 198 -0.75 -8.54 2.84
C LEU A 198 -0.62 -8.29 4.35
N GLY A 199 0.37 -7.49 4.73
CA GLY A 199 0.66 -7.20 6.12
C GLY A 199 0.14 -5.83 6.55
N TYR A 200 0.70 -5.27 7.62
CA TYR A 200 0.19 -4.00 8.18
C TYR A 200 1.11 -2.81 7.92
N ILE A 201 2.35 -3.02 7.46
CA ILE A 201 3.34 -1.94 7.37
C ILE A 201 2.89 -0.88 6.38
N VAL A 202 2.54 -1.28 5.14
CA VAL A 202 2.13 -0.34 4.09
C VAL A 202 0.85 0.44 4.44
N PRO A 203 -0.26 -0.20 4.86
CA PRO A 203 -1.45 0.53 5.32
C PRO A 203 -1.19 1.47 6.51
N THR A 204 -0.33 1.07 7.45
CA THR A 204 -0.01 1.89 8.61
C THR A 204 0.85 3.09 8.22
N PHE A 205 1.80 2.91 7.29
CA PHE A 205 2.57 4.00 6.70
C PHE A 205 1.68 4.98 5.92
N LEU A 206 0.68 4.47 5.19
CA LEU A 206 -0.34 5.30 4.53
C LEU A 206 -1.08 6.19 5.54
N VAL A 207 -1.49 5.64 6.69
CA VAL A 207 -2.12 6.45 7.75
C VAL A 207 -1.15 7.51 8.28
N ALA A 208 0.09 7.10 8.61
CA ALA A 208 1.07 8.01 9.19
C ALA A 208 1.44 9.18 8.27
N SER A 209 1.51 8.93 6.95
CA SER A 209 1.83 9.96 5.95
C SER A 209 0.62 10.83 5.58
N ARG A 210 -0.57 10.24 5.41
CA ARG A 210 -1.74 10.96 4.86
C ARG A 210 -2.66 11.58 5.90
N CYS A 211 -2.89 10.95 7.06
CA CYS A 211 -3.77 11.50 8.11
C CYS A 211 -3.10 12.70 8.78
N ARG A 212 -3.75 13.87 8.90
CA ARG A 212 -3.24 15.06 9.63
C ARG A 212 -3.46 15.03 11.12
N HIS A 213 -4.41 14.22 11.59
CA HIS A 213 -4.82 14.26 12.98
C HIS A 213 -3.68 13.77 13.90
N PRO A 214 -3.19 14.60 14.83
CA PRO A 214 -1.94 14.35 15.53
C PRO A 214 -1.95 13.05 16.32
N THR A 215 -3.08 12.70 16.94
CA THR A 215 -3.23 11.47 17.73
C THR A 215 -3.13 10.22 16.86
N THR A 216 -3.89 10.16 15.77
CA THR A 216 -3.99 8.99 14.90
C THR A 216 -2.69 8.76 14.14
N ARG A 217 -2.08 9.84 13.63
CA ARG A 217 -0.77 9.82 13.00
C ARG A 217 0.32 9.29 13.94
N ARG A 218 0.41 9.83 15.16
CA ARG A 218 1.40 9.37 16.15
C ARG A 218 1.16 7.93 16.60
N ARG A 219 -0.10 7.48 16.69
CA ARG A 219 -0.43 6.07 16.95
C ARG A 219 0.13 5.16 15.85
N ALA A 220 -0.06 5.53 14.58
CA ALA A 220 0.47 4.79 13.44
C ALA A 220 2.00 4.65 13.51
N ILE A 221 2.72 5.75 13.77
CA ILE A 221 4.19 5.76 13.90
C ILE A 221 4.65 4.86 15.05
N ARG A 222 4.02 4.96 16.23
CA ARG A 222 4.36 4.11 17.38
C ARG A 222 4.10 2.63 17.09
N LEU A 223 3.04 2.32 16.36
CA LEU A 223 2.76 0.93 15.95
C LEU A 223 3.87 0.39 15.05
N LEU A 224 4.33 1.16 14.06
CA LEU A 224 5.48 0.78 13.22
C LEU A 224 6.78 0.63 14.03
N GLN A 225 6.97 1.42 15.08
CA GLN A 225 8.14 1.30 15.98
C GLN A 225 8.05 0.10 16.93
N SER A 226 6.83 -0.38 17.22
CA SER A 226 6.61 -1.33 18.30
C SER A 226 7.24 -2.70 18.04
N HIS A 227 7.31 -3.14 16.77
CA HIS A 227 7.73 -4.49 16.44
C HIS A 227 8.50 -4.57 15.13
N GLN A 228 9.66 -5.23 15.18
CA GLN A 228 10.49 -5.43 14.01
C GLN A 228 9.87 -6.47 13.07
N ARG A 229 9.40 -6.00 11.93
CA ARG A 229 8.80 -6.82 10.90
C ARG A 229 9.27 -6.37 9.53
N GLN A 230 9.43 -7.35 8.64
CA GLN A 230 9.73 -7.12 7.25
C GLN A 230 8.62 -7.71 6.36
N GLU A 231 8.10 -6.88 5.45
CA GLU A 231 7.06 -7.20 4.47
C GLU A 231 7.60 -6.91 3.06
N GLY A 232 8.27 -7.91 2.48
CA GLY A 232 9.04 -7.72 1.24
C GLY A 232 10.20 -6.73 1.44
N VAL A 233 10.14 -5.59 0.74
CA VAL A 233 11.13 -4.50 0.86
C VAL A 233 10.81 -3.52 2.00
N TRP A 234 9.59 -3.57 2.54
CA TRP A 234 9.20 -2.72 3.65
C TRP A 234 9.72 -3.29 4.97
N GLU A 235 10.40 -2.46 5.74
CA GLU A 235 10.77 -2.76 7.13
C GLU A 235 10.08 -1.76 8.05
N SER A 236 9.45 -2.28 9.10
CA SER A 236 8.60 -1.53 10.03
C SER A 236 9.29 -0.32 10.67
N PHE A 237 10.52 -0.50 11.16
CA PHE A 237 11.26 0.55 11.84
C PHE A 237 11.75 1.62 10.84
N ALA A 238 12.28 1.23 9.69
CA ALA A 238 12.64 2.13 8.60
C ALA A 238 11.43 2.94 8.13
N ALA A 239 10.28 2.29 7.93
CA ALA A 239 9.02 2.96 7.61
C ALA A 239 8.62 3.98 8.70
N SER A 240 8.82 3.63 9.98
CA SER A 240 8.54 4.53 11.10
C SER A 240 9.46 5.76 11.12
N VAL A 241 10.74 5.60 10.76
CA VAL A 241 11.71 6.71 10.69
C VAL A 241 11.30 7.69 9.59
N VAL A 242 10.96 7.16 8.42
CA VAL A 242 10.47 7.99 7.30
C VAL A 242 9.14 8.67 7.66
N ALA A 243 8.19 7.95 8.26
CA ALA A 243 6.90 8.50 8.65
C ALA A 243 7.01 9.55 9.76
N GLN A 244 7.92 9.35 10.72
CA GLN A 244 8.23 10.34 11.75
C GLN A 244 8.79 11.61 11.09
N ARG A 245 9.72 11.47 10.14
CA ARG A 245 10.27 12.63 9.44
C ARG A 245 9.24 13.34 8.56
N TRP A 246 8.38 12.58 7.89
CA TRP A 246 7.23 13.11 7.15
C TRP A 246 6.38 14.02 8.06
N MET A 247 5.97 13.52 9.23
CA MET A 247 5.20 14.27 10.20
C MET A 247 5.91 15.56 10.63
N GLU A 248 7.18 15.46 11.02
CA GLU A 248 7.95 16.62 11.50
C GLU A 248 8.07 17.74 10.48
N ILE A 249 8.20 17.40 9.20
CA ILE A 249 8.26 18.39 8.11
C ILE A 249 6.91 19.10 7.97
N GLU A 250 5.79 18.37 7.99
CA GLU A 250 4.47 18.98 7.85
C GLU A 250 4.09 19.85 9.05
N GLU A 251 4.48 19.43 10.26
CA GLU A 251 4.18 20.11 11.52
C GLU A 251 5.20 21.21 11.88
N GLU A 252 6.19 21.47 11.02
CA GLU A 252 7.27 22.44 11.31
C GLU A 252 6.73 23.86 11.52
N GLY A 253 6.98 24.41 12.71
CA GLY A 253 6.51 25.76 13.09
C GLY A 253 5.04 25.82 13.51
N CYS A 254 4.38 24.68 13.70
CA CYS A 254 2.97 24.60 14.11
C CYS A 254 2.84 23.97 15.51
N GLU A 255 1.94 24.49 16.34
CA GLU A 255 1.45 23.79 17.53
C GLU A 255 0.23 22.93 17.15
N VAL A 256 0.46 21.65 16.85
CA VAL A 256 -0.56 20.79 16.25
C VAL A 256 -1.40 20.09 17.31
N THR A 257 -2.66 20.50 17.41
CA THR A 257 -3.68 19.90 18.28
C THR A 257 -4.81 19.23 17.50
N THR A 258 -5.05 19.68 16.27
CA THR A 258 -6.06 19.18 15.34
C THR A 258 -5.48 19.04 13.94
N ALA A 259 -6.22 18.37 13.04
CA ALA A 259 -5.82 18.25 11.64
C ALA A 259 -5.69 19.61 10.92
N ALA A 260 -6.49 20.60 11.32
CA ALA A 260 -6.52 21.93 10.69
C ALA A 260 -5.29 22.78 11.02
N ASP A 261 -4.52 22.42 12.05
CA ASP A 261 -3.31 23.15 12.47
C ASP A 261 -2.13 22.88 11.52
N VAL A 262 -2.21 21.85 10.68
CA VAL A 262 -1.22 21.54 9.63
C VAL A 262 -1.69 22.19 8.32
N PRO A 263 -1.05 23.28 7.86
CA PRO A 263 -1.52 23.99 6.67
C PRO A 263 -1.23 23.20 5.39
N GLU A 264 -2.10 23.33 4.40
CA GLU A 264 -1.95 22.70 3.07
C GLU A 264 -0.59 22.94 2.42
N CYS A 265 -0.02 24.13 2.59
CA CYS A 265 1.26 24.50 2.00
C CYS A 265 2.47 23.79 2.64
N ASN A 266 2.30 23.16 3.81
CA ASN A 266 3.33 22.35 4.47
C ASN A 266 3.19 20.86 4.15
N ARG A 267 2.14 20.46 3.44
CA ARG A 267 1.87 19.05 3.17
C ARG A 267 2.82 18.48 2.16
N ILE A 268 3.29 17.27 2.42
CA ILE A 268 4.13 16.54 1.47
C ILE A 268 3.21 15.87 0.44
N GLU A 269 3.49 16.13 -0.83
CA GLU A 269 2.78 15.54 -1.97
C GLU A 269 3.40 14.18 -2.35
N VAL A 270 4.73 14.17 -2.49
CA VAL A 270 5.51 13.02 -2.97
C VAL A 270 6.82 12.91 -2.20
N ILE A 271 7.26 11.67 -1.97
CA ILE A 271 8.62 11.34 -1.57
C ILE A 271 9.28 10.51 -2.66
N GLU A 272 10.46 10.95 -3.08
CA GLU A 272 11.38 10.12 -3.85
C GLU A 272 12.42 9.53 -2.91
N SER A 273 12.69 8.24 -3.03
CA SER A 273 13.66 7.54 -2.19
C SER A 273 14.77 6.90 -3.01
N LEU A 274 16.00 7.00 -2.52
CA LEU A 274 17.18 6.31 -3.02
C LEU A 274 17.82 5.58 -1.85
N VAL A 275 17.68 4.25 -1.83
CA VAL A 275 18.15 3.42 -0.71
C VAL A 275 19.58 2.95 -0.97
N ASN A 276 20.44 3.15 0.02
CA ASN A 276 21.75 2.52 0.09
C ASN A 276 21.73 1.41 1.14
N VAL A 277 21.67 0.16 0.67
CA VAL A 277 21.60 -1.03 1.54
C VAL A 277 22.90 -1.23 2.32
N GLU A 278 24.05 -0.94 1.72
CA GLU A 278 25.36 -1.14 2.36
C GLU A 278 25.57 -0.19 3.54
N GLU A 279 25.20 1.07 3.36
CA GLU A 279 25.32 2.10 4.39
C GLU A 279 24.11 2.15 5.35
N GLN A 280 23.07 1.34 5.08
CA GLN A 280 21.78 1.39 5.79
C GLN A 280 21.20 2.81 5.85
N THR A 281 21.25 3.51 4.72
CA THR A 281 20.73 4.88 4.58
C THR A 281 19.71 4.96 3.45
N ALA A 282 18.86 5.99 3.51
CA ALA A 282 18.11 6.43 2.35
C ALA A 282 18.29 7.93 2.18
N ARG A 283 18.53 8.35 0.93
CA ARG A 283 18.36 9.75 0.54
C ARG A 283 16.90 9.94 0.14
N LEU A 284 16.23 10.85 0.82
CA LEU A 284 14.84 11.21 0.57
C LEU A 284 14.77 12.60 -0.03
N ARG A 285 13.93 12.78 -1.05
CA ARG A 285 13.48 14.09 -1.52
C ARG A 285 11.99 14.23 -1.27
N PHE A 286 11.63 15.20 -0.44
CA PHE A 286 10.25 15.56 -0.15
C PHE A 286 9.82 16.71 -1.06
N THR A 287 8.70 16.54 -1.76
CA THR A 287 8.01 17.62 -2.48
C THR A 287 6.89 18.14 -1.59
N ILE A 288 6.98 19.41 -1.18
CA ILE A 288 6.11 20.06 -0.20
C ILE A 288 5.26 21.12 -0.88
N GLY A 289 3.96 21.18 -0.57
CA GLY A 289 2.99 22.09 -1.18
C GLY A 289 2.42 21.55 -2.50
N GLN A 290 1.54 22.33 -3.13
CA GLN A 290 0.86 21.95 -4.37
C GLN A 290 1.16 22.94 -5.51
N SER A 291 1.07 22.45 -6.75
CA SER A 291 1.15 23.25 -7.98
C SER A 291 2.36 24.19 -8.02
N ASP A 292 2.15 25.50 -8.19
CA ASP A 292 3.21 26.51 -8.40
C ASP A 292 3.99 26.88 -7.12
N GLN A 293 3.60 26.34 -5.95
CA GLN A 293 4.23 26.63 -4.65
C GLN A 293 5.09 25.47 -4.12
N ARG A 294 5.44 24.51 -4.99
CA ARG A 294 6.24 23.35 -4.60
C ARG A 294 7.62 23.74 -4.10
N ARG A 295 7.97 23.21 -2.93
CA ARG A 295 9.28 23.33 -2.29
C ARG A 295 9.90 21.94 -2.16
N TYR A 296 11.21 21.85 -2.28
CA TYR A 296 11.92 20.58 -2.18
C TYR A 296 12.79 20.55 -0.93
N ARG A 297 12.82 19.40 -0.25
CA ARG A 297 13.72 19.16 0.87
C ARG A 297 14.43 17.82 0.65
N ASP A 298 15.74 17.86 0.53
CA ASP A 298 16.60 16.66 0.43
C ASP A 298 17.17 16.33 1.83
N GLU A 299 17.03 15.08 2.26
CA GLU A 299 17.60 14.61 3.52
C GLU A 299 18.19 13.22 3.39
N ILE A 300 19.12 12.88 4.28
CA ILE A 300 19.63 11.53 4.45
C ILE A 300 19.14 11.02 5.80
N VAL A 301 18.42 9.90 5.77
CA VAL A 301 17.98 9.19 6.97
C VAL A 301 18.81 7.93 7.13
N TYR A 302 19.15 7.65 8.39
CA TYR A 302 19.88 6.47 8.80
C TYR A 302 18.90 5.50 9.45
N PHE A 303 18.96 4.23 9.05
CA PHE A 303 18.11 3.17 9.61
C PHE A 303 18.78 2.44 10.79
N THR A 304 19.81 3.05 11.38
CA THR A 304 20.55 2.50 12.52
C THR A 304 19.76 2.69 13.82
N ARG A 305 19.60 1.61 14.59
CA ARG A 305 19.06 1.72 15.96
C ARG A 305 20.12 2.33 16.88
N PRO A 306 19.74 3.17 17.86
CA PRO A 306 20.54 3.28 19.07
C PRO A 306 20.66 1.87 19.64
N PHE A 307 21.88 1.42 19.94
CA PHE A 307 22.08 0.14 20.61
C PHE A 307 21.11 0.04 21.79
N ALA A 308 20.31 -1.02 21.83
CA ALA A 308 19.52 -1.34 23.02
C ALA A 308 20.50 -1.60 24.16
N SER A 309 20.68 -0.60 25.02
CA SER A 309 21.37 -0.70 26.31
C SER A 309 20.43 -1.30 27.35
#